data_AF-A0A0K8J2R0-F1
#
_entry.id   AF-A0A0K8J2R0-F1
#
_cell.length_a   1.000
_cell.length_b   1.000
_cell.length_c   1.000
_cell.angle_alpha   90.00
_cell.angle_beta   90.00
_cell.angle_gamma   90.00
#
_symmetry.space_group_name_H-M   'P 1'
#
loop_
_entity.id
_entity.type
_entity.pdbx_description
1 polymer ?
#
loop_
_entity_poly.entity_id
_entity_poly.type
_entity_poly.pdbx_seq_one_letter_code
_entity_poly.pdbx_strand_id
1 'polypeptide(L)' 'MVKMRLFSKKKAPKEDFLLKEINKTKMALEAAYSQFEYVVDPDLIDSCIYELNAIQNRYKYLLKQAKASEKNYIESKS' A
#
# COMPACT_ATOMS: atom_id res chain seq x y z
N MET A 1 -0.16 -43.26 11.40
CA MET A 1 0.09 -41.84 11.69
C MET A 1 -0.66 -41.00 10.65
N VAL A 2 -1.83 -40.46 11.00
CA VAL A 2 -2.68 -39.69 10.07
C VAL A 2 -2.11 -38.28 9.94
N LYS A 3 -1.68 -37.89 8.74
CA LYS A 3 -1.25 -36.52 8.43
C LYS A 3 -2.47 -35.59 8.51
N MET A 4 -2.60 -34.86 9.60
CA MET A 4 -3.54 -33.73 9.69
C MET A 4 -3.17 -32.70 8.62
N ARG A 5 -4.06 -32.52 7.64
CA ARG A 5 -4.00 -31.40 6.69
C ARG A 5 -4.25 -30.12 7.48
N LEU A 6 -3.21 -29.30 7.62
CA LEU A 6 -3.32 -27.94 8.12
C LEU A 6 -4.22 -27.16 7.15
N PHE A 7 -5.41 -26.78 7.62
CA PHE A 7 -6.31 -25.91 6.89
C PHE A 7 -5.63 -24.56 6.69
N SER A 8 -5.14 -24.29 5.47
CA SER A 8 -4.71 -22.96 5.05
C SER A 8 -5.95 -22.06 5.05
N LYS A 9 -6.13 -21.24 6.10
CA LYS A 9 -7.12 -20.16 6.11
C LYS A 9 -6.81 -19.24 4.93
N LYS A 10 -7.58 -19.36 3.84
CA LYS A 10 -7.56 -18.38 2.76
C LYS A 10 -7.92 -17.03 3.36
N LYS A 11 -6.99 -16.07 3.34
CA LYS A 11 -7.26 -14.68 3.71
C LYS A 11 -8.40 -14.14 2.86
N ALA A 12 -9.20 -13.24 3.43
CA ALA A 12 -10.34 -12.69 2.73
C ALA A 12 -9.85 -11.91 1.49
N PRO A 13 -10.51 -12.02 0.32
CA PRO A 13 -10.06 -11.40 -0.94
C PRO A 13 -9.88 -9.88 -0.87
N LYS A 14 -10.51 -9.20 0.10
CA LYS A 14 -10.30 -7.77 0.39
C LYS A 14 -8.92 -7.46 0.97
N GLU A 15 -8.35 -8.32 1.82
CA GLU A 15 -7.00 -8.11 2.38
C GLU A 15 -5.93 -8.25 1.30
N ASP A 16 -6.07 -9.23 0.40
CA ASP A 16 -5.14 -9.44 -0.71
C ASP A 16 -5.15 -8.27 -1.71
N PHE A 17 -6.33 -7.70 -1.99
CA PHE A 17 -6.44 -6.51 -2.83
C PHE A 17 -5.79 -5.29 -2.19
N LEU A 18 -6.04 -5.05 -0.90
CA LEU A 18 -5.47 -3.91 -0.19
C LEU A 18 -3.94 -3.98 -0.12
N LEU A 19 -3.39 -5.16 0.17
CA LEU A 19 -1.93 -5.35 0.19
C LEU A 19 -1.32 -5.14 -1.20
N LYS A 20 -1.99 -5.59 -2.26
CA LYS A 20 -1.57 -5.35 -3.65
C LYS A 20 -1.53 -3.87 -3.98
N GLU A 21 -2.54 -3.10 -3.59
CA GLU A 21 -2.58 -1.66 -3.84
C GLU A 21 -1.52 -0.89 -3.04
N ILE A 22 -1.21 -1.32 -1.82
CA ILE A 22 -0.11 -0.77 -1.01
C ILE A 22 1.22 -0.96 -1.72
N ASN A 23 1.51 -2.18 -2.18
CA ASN A 23 2.76 -2.49 -2.89
C ASN A 23 2.90 -1.70 -4.19
N LYS A 24 1.84 -1.60 -4.99
CA LYS A 24 1.84 -0.77 -6.20
C LYS A 24 2.12 0.70 -5.88
N THR A 25 1.46 1.23 -4.85
CA THR A 25 1.63 2.65 -4.46
C THR A 25 3.05 2.90 -3.95
N LYS A 26 3.65 1.94 -3.25
CA LYS A 26 5.06 2.00 -2.82
C LYS A 26 6.02 2.05 -4.01
N MET A 27 5.84 1.20 -5.02
CA MET A 27 6.66 1.22 -6.23
C MET A 27 6.51 2.53 -7.00
N ALA A 28 5.29 3.07 -7.10
CA ALA A 28 5.05 4.37 -7.73
C ALA A 28 5.74 5.51 -6.96
N LEU A 29 5.77 5.42 -5.63
CA LEU A 29 6.46 6.39 -4.78
C LEU A 29 7.98 6.35 -5.01
N GLU A 30 8.58 5.16 -5.04
CA GLU A 30 10.01 4.98 -5.34
C GLU A 30 10.37 5.52 -6.73
N ALA A 31 9.52 5.26 -7.74
CA ALA A 31 9.71 5.80 -9.08
C ALA A 31 9.62 7.33 -9.12
N ALA A 32 8.63 7.93 -8.45
CA ALA A 32 8.47 9.38 -8.37
C ALA A 32 9.64 10.05 -7.63
N TYR A 33 10.17 9.43 -6.58
CA TYR A 33 11.37 9.89 -5.90
C TYR A 33 12.59 9.89 -6.82
N SER A 34 12.81 8.79 -7.55
CA SER A 34 13.90 8.72 -8.52
C SER A 34 13.75 9.77 -9.61
N GLN A 35 12.54 10.01 -10.11
CA GLN A 35 12.30 11.05 -11.11
C GLN A 35 12.59 12.46 -10.55
N PHE A 36 12.17 12.74 -9.33
CA PHE A 36 12.43 14.03 -8.67
C PHE A 36 13.93 14.32 -8.53
N GLU A 37 14.77 13.32 -8.28
CA GLU A 37 16.23 13.50 -8.19
C GLU A 37 16.87 13.97 -9.50
N TYR A 38 16.24 13.72 -10.65
CA TYR A 38 16.77 14.06 -11.98
C TYR A 38 16.01 15.18 -12.69
N VAL A 39 14.89 15.67 -12.14
CA VAL A 39 14.15 16.79 -12.72
C VAL A 39 14.88 18.09 -12.42
N VAL A 40 15.46 18.68 -13.47
CA VAL A 40 16.21 19.94 -13.43
C VAL A 40 15.45 21.10 -14.06
N ASP A 41 14.32 20.81 -14.72
CA ASP A 41 13.47 21.82 -15.34
C ASP A 41 12.60 22.51 -14.28
N PRO A 42 12.78 23.82 -14.04
CA PRO A 42 12.05 24.55 -13.00
C PRO A 42 10.54 24.53 -13.19
N ASP A 43 10.04 24.45 -14.43
CA ASP A 43 8.58 24.41 -14.69
C ASP A 43 7.97 23.05 -14.33
N LEU A 44 8.80 21.99 -14.26
CA LEU A 44 8.39 20.63 -13.92
C LEU A 44 8.60 20.28 -12.44
N ILE A 45 9.42 21.05 -11.71
CA ILE A 45 9.67 20.83 -10.27
C ILE A 45 8.35 20.86 -9.49
N ASP A 46 7.52 21.88 -9.72
CA ASP A 46 6.23 22.00 -9.02
C ASP A 46 5.31 20.81 -9.33
N SER A 47 5.26 20.40 -10.60
CA SER A 47 4.48 19.22 -11.02
C SER A 47 4.94 17.96 -10.28
N CYS A 48 6.25 17.72 -10.22
CA CYS A 48 6.82 16.57 -9.51
C CYS A 48 6.57 16.63 -7.99
N ILE A 49 6.61 17.80 -7.37
CA ILE A 49 6.26 17.98 -5.95
C ILE A 49 4.80 17.59 -5.70
N TYR A 50 3.87 18.06 -6.54
CA TYR A 50 2.45 17.73 -6.39
C TYR A 50 2.18 16.24 -6.61
N GLU A 51 2.83 15.63 -7.61
CA GLU A 51 2.72 14.20 -7.88
C GLU A 51 3.22 13.36 -6.69
N LEU A 52 4.41 13.68 -6.18
CA LEU A 52 4.98 12.98 -5.02
C LEU A 52 4.06 13.10 -3.80
N ASN A 53 3.55 14.30 -3.53
CA ASN A 53 2.60 14.53 -2.43
C ASN A 53 1.31 13.72 -2.60
N ALA A 54 0.78 13.62 -3.83
CA ALA A 54 -0.42 12.84 -4.11
C ALA A 54 -0.18 11.34 -3.84
N ILE A 55 0.95 10.79 -4.29
CA ILE A 55 1.30 9.39 -4.08
C ILE A 55 1.53 9.10 -2.59
N GLN A 56 2.23 9.98 -1.87
CA GLN A 56 2.41 9.85 -0.42
C GLN A 56 1.07 9.86 0.34
N ASN A 57 0.15 10.75 -0.04
CA ASN A 57 -1.17 10.82 0.59
C ASN A 57 -1.99 9.56 0.33
N ARG A 58 -1.94 9.02 -0.89
CA ARG A 58 -2.54 7.71 -1.22
C ARG A 58 -1.94 6.59 -0.37
N TYR A 59 -0.62 6.55 -0.24
CA TYR A 59 0.07 5.54 0.57
C TYR A 59 -0.36 5.60 2.05
N LYS A 60 -0.37 6.80 2.64
CA LYS A 60 -0.86 7.04 4.02
C LYS A 60 -2.31 6.58 4.19
N TYR A 61 -3.18 6.86 3.22
CA TYR A 61 -4.57 6.42 3.25
C TYR A 61 -4.69 4.88 3.24
N LEU A 62 -3.96 4.20 2.36
CA LEU A 62 -3.99 2.74 2.26
C LEU A 62 -3.46 2.07 3.55
N LEU A 63 -2.42 2.62 4.17
CA LEU A 63 -1.92 2.13 5.46
C LEU A 63 -2.94 2.30 6.59
N LYS A 64 -3.68 3.41 6.61
CA LYS A 64 -4.78 3.60 7.57
C LYS A 64 -5.88 2.55 7.38
N GLN A 65 -6.23 2.26 6.13
CA GLN A 65 -7.20 1.20 5.82
C GLN A 65 -6.70 -0.18 6.26
N ALA A 66 -5.42 -0.50 6.06
CA ALA A 66 -4.85 -1.78 6.46
C ALA A 66 -4.89 -1.99 7.99
N LYS A 67 -4.54 -0.94 8.75
CA LYS A 67 -4.65 -0.95 10.21
C LYS A 67 -6.09 -1.11 10.67
N ALA A 68 -7.04 -0.44 10.01
CA ALA A 68 -8.45 -0.59 10.31
C ALA A 68 -8.95 -2.01 10.01
N SER A 69 -8.58 -2.62 8.88
CA SER A 69 -8.97 -4.00 8.56
C SER A 69 -8.41 -5.01 9.56
N GLU A 70 -7.17 -4.83 10.03
CA GLU A 70 -6.56 -5.70 11.05
C GLU A 70 -7.30 -5.60 12.39
N LYS A 71 -7.63 -4.38 12.83
CA LYS A 71 -8.39 -4.14 14.07
C LYS A 71 -9.79 -4.76 14.02
N ASN A 72 -10.51 -4.58 12.91
CA ASN A 72 -11.84 -5.18 12.71
C ASN A 72 -11.80 -6.72 12.72
N TYR A 73 -10.73 -7.33 12.19
CA TYR A 73 -10.57 -8.78 12.23
C TYR A 73 -10.34 -9.30 13.66
N ILE A 74 -9.59 -8.59 14.49
CA ILE A 74 -9.35 -8.95 15.91
C ILE A 74 -10.63 -8.82 16.73
N GLU A 75 -11.40 -7.74 16.54
CA GLU A 75 -12.68 -7.51 17.22
C GLU A 75 -13.76 -8.53 16.81
N SER A 76 -13.81 -8.96 15.54
CA SER A 76 -14.74 -10.01 15.09
C SER A 76 -14.50 -11.41 15.68
N LYS A 77 -13.40 -11.59 16.41
CA LYS A 77 -12.96 -12.86 17.00
C LYS A 77 -12.98 -12.87 18.53
N SER A 78 -13.22 -11.73 19.16
CA SER A 78 -13.42 -11.59 20.61
C SER A 78 -14.91 -11.67 20.93
#